data_AF-A0A931MYW6-F1
#
_entry.id   AF-A0A931MYW6-F1
#
_cell.length_a   1.000
_cell.length_b   1.000
_cell.length_c   1.000
_cell.angle_alpha   90.00
_cell.angle_beta   90.00
_cell.angle_gamma   90.00
#
_symmetry.space_group_name_H-M   'P 1'
#
loop_
_entity.id
_entity.type
_entity.pdbx_description
1 polymer ?
#
loop_
_entity_poly.entity_id
_entity_poly.type
_entity_poly.pdbx_seq_one_letter_code
_entity_poly.pdbx_strand_id
1 'polypeptide(L)'
;MRHLPGIGPARQLSCRVELAWPGNHGLWWNPHLQGTHDQIAGALDELAVRVRIDPLTRVILRVDPAARIRCNLELSAAARILTHHHPAVDLAELPALLREHARAIRGRTSRH
;
A
#
# COMPACT_ATOMS: atom_id res chain seq x y z
N MET A 1 27.88 14.74 -18.87
CA MET A 1 26.96 14.73 -17.71
C MET A 1 25.68 15.43 -18.10
N ARG A 2 24.56 14.71 -18.23
CA ARG A 2 23.26 15.28 -18.57
C ARG A 2 22.46 15.48 -17.27
N HIS A 3 22.30 16.73 -16.85
CA HIS A 3 21.25 17.11 -15.90
C HIS A 3 19.92 17.12 -16.63
N LEU A 4 18.94 16.35 -16.16
CA LEU A 4 17.53 16.49 -16.54
C LEU A 4 16.95 17.67 -15.75
N PRO A 5 16.48 18.75 -16.41
CA PRO A 5 15.85 19.87 -15.73
C PRO A 5 14.35 19.61 -15.56
N GLY A 6 13.84 19.90 -14.35
CA GLY A 6 12.40 20.10 -14.14
C GLY A 6 11.67 18.97 -13.44
N ILE A 7 11.99 18.72 -12.17
CA ILE A 7 11.00 18.27 -11.18
C ILE A 7 11.20 19.16 -9.96
N GLY A 8 10.46 20.28 -9.88
CA GLY A 8 10.27 20.97 -8.59
C GLY A 8 9.74 19.96 -7.57
N PRO A 9 10.02 20.10 -6.27
CA PRO A 9 9.88 19.00 -5.32
C PRO A 9 8.40 18.60 -5.18
N ALA A 10 7.96 17.66 -6.01
CA ALA A 10 6.81 16.84 -5.71
C ALA A 10 7.15 16.16 -4.40
N ARG A 11 6.56 16.67 -3.31
CA ARG A 11 6.90 16.39 -1.92
C ARG A 11 7.15 14.88 -1.76
N GLN A 12 8.41 14.54 -1.49
CA GLN A 12 8.86 13.15 -1.42
C GLN A 12 8.20 12.48 -0.21
N LEU A 13 7.63 11.31 -0.46
CA LEU A 13 6.96 10.46 0.51
C LEU A 13 7.77 9.19 0.73
N SER A 14 7.70 8.68 1.95
CA SER A 14 8.03 7.31 2.29
C SER A 14 6.74 6.59 2.65
N CYS A 15 6.51 5.41 2.08
CA CYS A 15 5.36 4.58 2.39
C CYS A 15 5.82 3.18 2.77
N ARG A 16 5.30 2.65 3.88
CA ARG A 16 5.50 1.26 4.28
C ARG A 16 4.14 0.58 4.30
N VAL A 17 4.04 -0.56 3.63
CA VAL A 17 2.84 -1.40 3.70
C VAL A 17 3.24 -2.70 4.36
N GLU A 18 2.66 -3.03 5.51
CA GLU A 18 2.85 -4.30 6.19
C GLU A 18 1.58 -5.14 6.03
N LEU A 19 1.70 -6.30 5.40
CA LEU A 19 0.66 -7.31 5.32
C LEU A 19 1.12 -8.52 6.13
N ALA A 20 0.31 -8.93 7.10
CA ALA A 20 0.64 -10.07 7.95
C ALA A 20 -0.55 -11.01 8.09
N TRP A 21 -0.26 -12.30 8.14
CA TRP A 21 -1.27 -13.31 8.46
C TRP A 21 -1.73 -13.15 9.92
N PRO A 22 -2.98 -13.54 10.24
CA PRO A 22 -3.50 -13.47 11.60
C PRO A 22 -2.72 -14.42 12.54
N GLY A 23 -2.87 -14.27 13.86
CA GLY A 23 -2.37 -15.28 14.81
C GLY A 23 -0.85 -15.51 14.84
N ASN A 24 -0.03 -14.49 14.53
CA ASN A 24 1.44 -14.60 14.48
C ASN A 24 1.99 -15.55 13.41
N HIS A 25 1.22 -15.87 12.37
CA HIS A 25 1.70 -16.66 11.22
C HIS A 25 2.73 -15.94 10.32
N GLY A 26 3.31 -14.85 10.82
CA GLY A 26 4.41 -14.14 10.19
C GLY A 26 3.97 -13.03 9.25
N LEU A 27 4.99 -12.26 8.85
CA LEU A 27 4.88 -11.20 7.88
C LEU A 27 4.75 -11.80 6.48
N TRP A 28 3.72 -11.40 5.74
CA TRP A 28 3.55 -11.82 4.36
C TRP A 28 4.31 -10.88 3.43
N TRP A 29 3.99 -9.59 3.40
CA TRP A 29 4.66 -8.57 2.60
C TRP A 29 4.98 -7.32 3.42
N ASN A 30 6.14 -6.70 3.15
CA ASN A 30 6.57 -5.46 3.80
C ASN A 30 7.34 -4.53 2.84
N PRO A 31 6.75 -4.12 1.71
CA PRO A 31 7.41 -3.16 0.84
C PRO A 31 7.61 -1.81 1.53
N HIS A 32 8.82 -1.29 1.39
CA HIS A 32 9.15 0.09 1.69
C HIS A 32 9.33 0.84 0.37
N LEU A 33 8.53 1.88 0.17
CA LEU A 33 8.40 2.63 -1.07
C LEU A 33 8.82 4.07 -0.82
N GLN A 34 9.56 4.65 -1.75
CA GLN A 34 9.92 6.06 -1.73
C GLN A 34 9.60 6.69 -3.07
N GLY A 35 8.98 7.87 -3.05
CA GLY A 35 8.61 8.55 -4.28
C GLY A 35 7.66 9.72 -4.07
N THR A 36 7.21 10.29 -5.16
CA THR A 36 6.14 11.29 -5.19
C THR A 36 4.79 10.67 -4.81
N HIS A 37 3.79 11.51 -4.56
CA HIS A 37 2.42 11.06 -4.29
C HIS A 37 1.89 10.11 -5.39
N ASP A 38 2.12 10.45 -6.66
CA ASP A 38 1.66 9.64 -7.79
C ASP A 38 2.41 8.31 -7.91
N GLN A 39 3.72 8.31 -7.64
CA GLN A 39 4.52 7.08 -7.63
C GLN A 39 4.08 6.14 -6.50
N ILE A 40 3.85 6.66 -5.29
CA ILE A 40 3.36 5.86 -4.17
C ILE A 40 1.95 5.33 -4.47
N ALA A 41 1.04 6.16 -4.98
CA ALA A 41 -0.30 5.72 -5.35
C ALA A 41 -0.27 4.64 -6.44
N GLY A 42 0.58 4.81 -7.46
CA GLY A 42 0.79 3.80 -8.51
C GLY A 42 1.34 2.48 -7.95
N ALA A 43 2.29 2.53 -7.02
CA ALA A 43 2.83 1.35 -6.37
C ALA A 43 1.79 0.61 -5.50
N LEU A 44 0.85 1.33 -4.87
CA LEU A 44 -0.27 0.71 -4.15
C LEU A 44 -1.27 0.03 -5.11
N ASP A 45 -1.55 0.65 -6.26
CA ASP A 45 -2.37 0.02 -7.31
C ASP A 45 -1.71 -1.25 -7.85
N GLU A 46 -0.39 -1.22 -8.06
CA GLU A 46 0.37 -2.40 -8.46
C GLU A 46 0.34 -3.49 -7.38
N LEU A 47 0.53 -3.12 -6.10
CA LEU A 47 0.43 -4.05 -4.99
C LEU A 47 -0.94 -4.73 -4.94
N ALA A 48 -2.02 -3.97 -5.17
CA ALA A 48 -3.38 -4.51 -5.27
C ALA A 48 -3.55 -5.53 -6.41
N VAL A 49 -2.84 -5.33 -7.54
CA VAL A 49 -2.80 -6.33 -8.62
C VAL A 49 -2.01 -7.56 -8.19
N ARG A 50 -0.84 -7.37 -7.59
CA ARG A 50 0.03 -8.45 -7.10
C ARG A 50 -0.71 -9.35 -6.10
N VAL A 51 -1.42 -8.78 -5.13
CA VAL A 51 -2.28 -9.55 -4.18
C VAL A 51 -3.28 -10.44 -4.93
N ARG A 52 -3.97 -9.91 -5.95
CA ARG A 52 -5.00 -10.66 -6.69
C ARG A 52 -4.45 -11.82 -7.51
N ILE A 53 -3.21 -11.70 -7.99
CA ILE A 53 -2.57 -12.73 -8.83
C ILE A 53 -1.66 -13.66 -8.04
N ASP A 54 -1.39 -13.34 -6.78
CA ASP A 54 -0.58 -14.16 -5.89
C ASP A 54 -1.21 -15.57 -5.70
N PRO A 55 -0.49 -16.65 -6.02
CA PRO A 55 -1.02 -18.01 -5.93
C PRO A 55 -1.45 -18.39 -4.51
N LEU A 56 -0.71 -17.97 -3.48
CA LEU A 56 -1.02 -18.30 -2.08
C LEU A 56 -2.34 -17.64 -1.66
N THR A 57 -2.52 -16.37 -2.00
CA THR A 57 -3.78 -15.63 -1.79
C THR A 57 -4.97 -16.36 -2.42
N ARG A 58 -4.82 -16.82 -3.67
CA ARG A 58 -5.88 -17.56 -4.38
C ARG A 58 -6.21 -18.89 -3.72
N VAL A 59 -5.20 -19.63 -3.25
CA VAL A 59 -5.40 -20.89 -2.54
C VAL A 59 -6.12 -20.64 -1.22
N ILE A 60 -5.68 -19.67 -0.44
CA ILE A 60 -6.30 -19.31 0.84
C ILE A 60 -7.76 -18.92 0.63
N LEU A 61 -8.06 -18.01 -0.30
CA LEU A 61 -9.44 -17.59 -0.58
C LEU A 61 -10.34 -18.73 -1.08
N ARG A 62 -9.77 -19.80 -1.65
CA ARG A 62 -10.53 -20.99 -2.06
C ARG A 62 -10.86 -21.90 -0.88
N VAL A 63 -9.95 -22.00 0.09
CA VAL A 63 -10.12 -22.83 1.29
C VAL A 63 -10.94 -22.11 2.36
N ASP A 64 -10.66 -20.82 2.54
CA ASP A 64 -11.30 -19.92 3.50
C ASP A 64 -11.60 -18.57 2.82
N PRO A 65 -12.80 -18.41 2.22
CA PRO A 65 -13.22 -17.15 1.63
C PRO A 65 -13.34 -15.99 2.62
N ALA A 66 -13.44 -16.29 3.92
CA ALA A 66 -13.53 -15.33 5.01
C ALA A 66 -12.17 -15.08 5.68
N ALA A 67 -11.06 -15.53 5.06
CA ALA A 67 -9.73 -15.33 5.59
C ALA A 67 -9.44 -13.84 5.82
N ARG A 68 -8.96 -13.51 7.02
CA ARG A 68 -8.62 -12.15 7.43
C ARG A 68 -7.14 -11.98 7.59
N ILE A 69 -6.62 -10.81 7.24
CA ILE A 69 -5.21 -10.44 7.42
C ILE A 69 -5.09 -9.11 8.16
N ARG A 70 -3.91 -8.84 8.72
CA ARG A 70 -3.56 -7.52 9.23
C ARG A 70 -2.91 -6.70 8.12
N CYS A 71 -3.34 -5.45 7.97
CA CYS A 71 -2.76 -4.50 7.04
C CYS A 71 -2.40 -3.20 7.78
N ASN A 72 -1.12 -2.81 7.73
CA ASN A 72 -0.66 -1.51 8.20
C ASN A 72 -0.14 -0.71 7.01
N LEU A 73 -0.62 0.51 6.83
CA LEU A 73 -0.08 1.44 5.86
C LEU A 73 0.43 2.68 6.60
N GLU A 74 1.73 2.89 6.54
CA GLU A 74 2.38 4.07 7.08
C GLU A 74 2.81 4.96 5.91
N LEU A 75 2.46 6.23 5.97
CA LEU A 75 2.86 7.25 5.01
C LEU A 75 3.53 8.40 5.75
N SER A 76 4.78 8.69 5.42
CA SER A 76 5.55 9.77 6.03
C SER A 76 5.99 10.80 5.00
N ALA A 77 5.87 12.07 5.36
CA ALA A 77 6.24 13.23 4.55
C ALA A 77 6.86 14.31 5.45
N ALA A 78 8.16 14.55 5.28
CA ALA A 78 8.94 15.42 6.17
C ALA A 78 8.74 15.02 7.65
N ALA A 79 8.03 15.84 8.45
CA ALA A 79 7.79 15.62 9.87
C ALA A 79 6.37 15.10 10.21
N ARG A 80 5.57 14.70 9.21
CA ARG A 80 4.23 14.14 9.43
C ARG A 80 4.21 12.67 9.07
N ILE A 81 3.66 11.86 9.98
CA ILE A 81 3.40 10.44 9.77
C ILE A 81 1.90 10.23 9.85
N LEU A 82 1.35 9.52 8.88
CA LEU A 82 -0.01 9.03 8.89
C LEU A 82 0.02 7.51 8.88
N THR A 83 -0.60 6.90 9.88
CA THR A 83 -0.68 5.46 10.01
C THR A 83 -2.13 5.02 9.89
N HIS A 84 -2.39 4.11 8.97
CA HIS A 84 -3.65 3.40 8.82
C HIS A 84 -3.45 1.97 9.32
N HIS A 85 -4.07 1.65 10.45
CA HIS A 85 -3.98 0.34 11.09
C HIS A 85 -5.28 -0.42 10.88
N HIS A 86 -5.21 -1.54 10.17
CA HIS A 86 -6.34 -2.43 9.95
C HIS A 86 -6.01 -3.81 10.54
N PRO A 87 -6.43 -4.08 11.79
CA PRO A 87 -6.05 -5.31 12.50
C PRO A 87 -6.67 -6.57 11.89
N ALA A 88 -7.76 -6.42 11.14
CA ALA A 88 -8.48 -7.50 10.49
C ALA A 88 -9.18 -6.97 9.23
N VAL A 89 -8.60 -7.25 8.06
CA VAL A 89 -9.15 -6.97 6.73
C VAL A 89 -9.48 -8.29 6.07
N ASP A 90 -10.67 -8.43 5.49
CA ASP A 90 -10.99 -9.59 4.68
C ASP A 90 -10.04 -9.62 3.47
N LEU A 91 -9.34 -10.74 3.27
CA LEU A 91 -8.30 -10.87 2.26
C LEU A 91 -8.82 -10.58 0.84
N ALA A 92 -10.10 -10.86 0.60
CA ALA A 92 -10.79 -10.55 -0.66
C ALA A 92 -10.96 -9.04 -0.90
N GLU A 93 -11.04 -8.24 0.17
CA GLU A 93 -11.24 -6.79 0.13
C GLU A 93 -9.92 -5.99 0.09
N LEU A 94 -8.81 -6.62 0.49
CA LEU A 94 -7.49 -5.98 0.54
C LEU A 94 -7.10 -5.23 -0.76
N PRO A 95 -7.31 -5.79 -1.98
CA PRO A 95 -7.04 -5.04 -3.21
C PRO A 95 -7.88 -3.76 -3.36
N ALA A 96 -9.12 -3.75 -2.86
CA ALA A 96 -9.96 -2.56 -2.91
C ALA A 96 -9.46 -1.50 -1.91
N LEU A 97 -9.12 -1.92 -0.69
CA LEU A 97 -8.53 -1.06 0.34
C LEU A 97 -7.25 -0.37 -0.16
N LEU A 98 -6.32 -1.12 -0.77
CA LEU A 98 -5.09 -0.57 -1.33
C LEU A 98 -5.37 0.50 -2.42
N ARG A 99 -6.35 0.25 -3.29
CA ARG A 99 -6.77 1.22 -4.33
C ARG A 99 -7.43 2.46 -3.73
N GLU A 100 -8.18 2.30 -2.63
CA GLU A 100 -8.78 3.43 -1.92
C GLU A 100 -7.69 4.33 -1.33
N HIS A 101 -6.67 3.76 -0.68
CA HIS A 101 -5.51 4.52 -0.21
C HIS A 101 -4.78 5.21 -1.37
N ALA A 102 -4.58 4.54 -2.50
CA ALA A 102 -3.99 5.15 -3.69
C ALA A 102 -4.79 6.38 -4.17
N ARG A 103 -6.13 6.26 -4.24
CA ARG A 103 -7.01 7.39 -4.59
C ARG A 103 -6.94 8.52 -3.57
N ALA A 104 -6.93 8.20 -2.28
CA ALA A 104 -6.82 9.19 -1.21
C ALA A 104 -5.48 9.95 -1.27
N ILE A 105 -4.38 9.28 -1.59
CA ILE A 105 -3.06 9.90 -1.77
C ILE A 105 -3.09 10.88 -2.96
N ARG A 106 -3.65 10.47 -4.11
CA ARG A 106 -3.80 11.37 -5.27
C ARG A 106 -4.67 12.59 -4.96
N GLY A 107 -5.79 12.39 -4.25
CA GLY A 107 -6.71 13.46 -3.86
C GLY A 107 -6.13 14.49 -2.89
N ARG A 108 -4.99 14.20 -2.23
CA ARG A 108 -4.25 15.15 -1.39
C ARG A 108 -3.32 16.04 -2.20
N THR A 109 -2.84 15.57 -3.35
CA THR A 109 -2.06 16.39 -4.29
C THR A 109 -2.90 17.54 -4.87
N SER A 110 -4.20 17.31 -5.11
CA SER A 110 -5.09 18.29 -5.75
C SER A 110 -5.58 19.44 -4.85
N ARG A 111 -5.20 19.47 -3.56
CA ARG A 111 -5.61 20.52 -2.60
C ARG A 111 -4.49 21.53 -2.27
N HIS A 112 -3.42 21.54 -3.06
CA HIS A 112 -2.31 22.47 -2.96
C HIS A 112 -2.15 23.22 -4.28
#